data_AF-A0A1G6Y053-F1
#
_entry.id   AF-A0A1G6Y053-F1
#
_cell.length_a   1.000
_cell.length_b   1.000
_cell.length_c   1.000
_cell.angle_alpha   90.00
_cell.angle_beta   90.00
_cell.angle_gamma   90.00
#
_symmetry.space_group_name_H-M   'P 1'
#
loop_
_entity.id
_entity.type
_entity.pdbx_description
1 polymer ?
#
loop_
_entity_poly.entity_id
_entity_poly.type
_entity_poly.pdbx_seq_one_letter_code
_entity_poly.pdbx_strand_id
1 'polypeptide(L)'
;MNRTRIIALAATLTALSPALPAIAQEIAADLPKLDDGTALRQDEADRLAALDAHLGRALRQAFAGGTDADLDMLAEAMGGVADTAPDTALTAMQGEWRCRTIKLGDNLPIIVYGNFTCRIDGTGFEKLTGSQRTRGTLHLDGERLIYLGTGFVQGADAPDYAVFRDDPAQRPEAGRIWIDIAEVEMVTPDRARILFPDPELESGFNLLYLTR
;
A
#
# COMPACT_ATOMS: atom_id res chain seq x y z
N MET A 1 -0.32 -8.50 82.45
CA MET A 1 -0.26 -7.09 82.01
C MET A 1 1.17 -6.61 82.17
N ASN A 2 1.64 -5.81 81.22
CA ASN A 2 2.98 -5.25 81.03
C ASN A 2 4.01 -6.05 80.20
N ARG A 3 4.51 -5.31 79.20
CA ARG A 3 5.27 -5.67 78.00
C ARG A 3 6.74 -5.26 78.20
N THR A 4 7.67 -6.06 77.70
CA THR A 4 9.06 -5.62 77.48
C THR A 4 9.46 -5.95 76.05
N ARG A 5 9.98 -4.93 75.35
CA ARG A 5 10.31 -4.91 73.93
C ARG A 5 11.62 -5.67 73.67
N ILE A 6 11.67 -6.49 72.62
CA ILE A 6 12.92 -7.01 72.04
C ILE A 6 13.12 -6.33 70.69
N ILE A 7 14.30 -5.74 70.54
CA ILE A 7 14.83 -5.10 69.33
C ILE A 7 15.24 -6.21 68.35
N ALA A 8 14.74 -6.17 67.11
CA ALA A 8 15.22 -7.04 66.03
C ALA A 8 16.02 -6.21 65.02
N LEU A 9 17.26 -6.62 64.85
CA LEU A 9 18.29 -6.09 63.97
C LEU A 9 17.93 -6.43 62.50
N ALA A 10 17.77 -5.43 61.64
CA ALA A 10 17.59 -5.65 60.20
C ALA A 10 18.95 -5.72 59.51
N ALA A 11 19.25 -6.84 58.87
CA ALA A 11 20.39 -7.00 57.97
C ALA A 11 19.93 -7.67 56.68
N THR A 12 20.68 -7.42 55.60
CA THR A 12 20.68 -8.08 54.27
C THR A 12 19.67 -7.49 53.25
N LEU A 13 19.96 -7.31 51.96
CA LEU A 13 21.15 -7.56 51.12
C LEU A 13 20.98 -6.69 49.86
N THR A 14 21.90 -5.78 49.53
CA THR A 14 21.89 -5.04 48.25
C THR A 14 22.55 -5.89 47.18
N ALA A 15 21.75 -6.50 46.30
CA ALA A 15 22.26 -7.24 45.14
C ALA A 15 22.66 -6.25 44.03
N LEU A 16 23.97 -6.11 43.81
CA LEU A 16 24.56 -5.36 42.71
C LEU A 16 24.55 -6.24 41.45
N SER A 17 23.61 -6.01 40.52
CA SER A 17 23.64 -6.65 39.20
C SER A 17 24.48 -5.80 38.23
N PRO A 18 25.48 -6.35 37.54
CA PRO A 18 26.18 -5.62 36.50
C PRO A 18 25.31 -5.60 35.23
N ALA A 19 24.89 -4.42 34.80
CA ALA A 19 24.28 -4.24 33.49
C ALA A 19 25.35 -4.49 32.42
N LEU A 20 25.20 -5.57 31.67
CA LEU A 20 25.96 -5.77 30.43
C LEU A 20 25.45 -4.76 29.40
N PRO A 21 26.32 -3.99 28.73
CA PRO A 21 25.88 -3.17 27.61
C PRO A 21 25.47 -4.10 26.48
N ALA A 22 24.18 -4.12 26.14
CA ALA A 22 23.72 -4.69 24.89
C ALA A 22 24.36 -3.89 23.76
N ILE A 23 25.30 -4.49 23.05
CA ILE A 23 25.78 -3.98 21.77
C ILE A 23 24.63 -4.20 20.79
N ALA A 24 23.74 -3.22 20.69
CA ALA A 24 22.81 -3.12 19.58
C ALA A 24 23.64 -2.74 18.35
N GLN A 25 24.15 -3.75 17.65
CA GLN A 25 24.67 -3.56 16.31
C GLN A 25 23.44 -3.32 15.42
N GLU A 26 23.09 -2.05 15.18
CA GLU A 26 22.19 -1.71 14.08
C GLU A 26 22.86 -2.14 12.78
N ILE A 27 22.54 -3.34 12.31
CA ILE A 27 22.70 -3.66 10.91
C ILE A 27 21.65 -2.78 10.24
N ALA A 28 22.07 -1.68 9.60
CA ALA A 28 21.23 -1.01 8.63
C ALA A 28 20.82 -2.07 7.61
N ALA A 29 19.59 -2.57 7.71
CA ALA A 29 19.08 -3.54 6.78
C ALA A 29 19.14 -2.90 5.38
N ASP A 30 19.77 -3.57 4.41
CA ASP A 30 19.65 -3.13 3.03
C ASP A 30 18.18 -3.31 2.65
N LEU A 31 17.47 -2.20 2.53
CA LEU A 31 16.06 -2.20 2.17
C LEU A 31 15.89 -2.86 0.78
N PRO A 32 14.80 -3.61 0.54
CA PRO A 32 14.46 -4.05 -0.80
C PRO A 32 14.44 -2.86 -1.77
N LYS A 33 14.82 -3.06 -3.02
CA LYS A 33 14.84 -2.01 -4.05
C LYS A 33 14.17 -2.52 -5.32
N LEU A 34 13.51 -1.61 -6.02
CA LEU A 34 13.15 -1.80 -7.42
C LEU A 34 14.42 -1.77 -8.30
N ASP A 35 14.31 -2.26 -9.54
CA ASP A 35 15.44 -2.26 -10.48
C ASP A 35 15.98 -0.86 -10.82
N ASP A 36 15.15 0.19 -10.70
CA ASP A 36 15.58 1.59 -10.87
C ASP A 36 16.37 2.14 -9.65
N GLY A 37 16.55 1.33 -8.61
CA GLY A 37 17.27 1.66 -7.38
C GLY A 37 16.40 2.27 -6.28
N THR A 38 15.11 2.48 -6.52
CA THR A 38 14.18 3.03 -5.51
C THR A 38 14.01 2.03 -4.36
N ALA A 39 14.35 2.45 -3.15
CA ALA A 39 14.16 1.64 -1.96
C ALA A 39 12.68 1.55 -1.56
N LEU A 40 12.26 0.35 -1.20
CA LEU A 40 10.97 -0.01 -0.65
C LEU A 40 11.10 -0.31 0.82
N ARG A 41 10.02 -0.11 1.57
CA ARG A 41 9.89 -0.72 2.89
C ARG A 41 9.64 -2.22 2.74
N GLN A 42 9.99 -2.97 3.78
CA GLN A 42 9.82 -4.42 3.77
C GLN A 42 8.35 -4.84 3.59
N ASP A 43 7.41 -4.15 4.24
CA ASP A 43 5.98 -4.47 4.12
C ASP A 43 5.44 -4.23 2.71
N GLU A 44 5.97 -3.23 1.99
CA GLU A 44 5.58 -2.95 0.60
C GLU A 44 6.11 -4.04 -0.33
N ALA A 45 7.39 -4.42 -0.17
CA ALA A 45 7.99 -5.51 -0.92
C ALA A 45 7.25 -6.85 -0.69
N ASP A 46 6.86 -7.13 0.55
CA ASP A 46 6.10 -8.32 0.91
C ASP A 46 4.70 -8.33 0.25
N ARG A 47 4.00 -7.20 0.27
CA ARG A 47 2.69 -7.03 -0.39
C ARG A 47 2.78 -7.23 -1.89
N LEU A 48 3.79 -6.65 -2.54
CA LEU A 48 4.01 -6.79 -3.98
C LEU A 48 4.38 -8.24 -4.35
N ALA A 49 5.25 -8.88 -3.58
CA ALA A 49 5.61 -10.29 -3.79
C ALA A 49 4.41 -11.25 -3.61
N ALA A 50 3.40 -10.85 -2.84
CA ALA A 50 2.19 -11.61 -2.60
C ALA A 50 0.99 -11.17 -3.46
N LEU A 51 1.19 -10.35 -4.51
CA LEU A 51 0.14 -9.76 -5.35
C LEU A 51 -0.96 -10.77 -5.74
N ASP A 52 -0.57 -11.86 -6.39
CA ASP A 52 -1.50 -12.91 -6.85
C ASP A 52 -2.23 -13.60 -5.69
N ALA A 53 -1.57 -13.75 -4.54
CA ALA A 53 -2.19 -14.35 -3.37
C ALA A 53 -3.25 -13.41 -2.77
N HIS A 54 -2.99 -12.10 -2.72
CA HIS A 54 -3.99 -11.10 -2.31
C HIS A 54 -5.15 -11.06 -3.30
N LEU A 55 -4.86 -10.99 -4.60
CA LEU A 55 -5.87 -10.98 -5.66
C LEU A 55 -6.75 -12.24 -5.60
N GLY A 56 -6.16 -13.43 -5.53
CA GLY A 56 -6.91 -14.69 -5.49
C GLY A 56 -7.81 -14.82 -4.26
N ARG A 57 -7.38 -14.33 -3.09
CA ARG A 57 -8.23 -14.28 -1.88
C ARG A 57 -9.39 -13.29 -2.06
N ALA A 58 -9.11 -12.12 -2.61
CA ALA A 58 -10.10 -11.07 -2.81
C ALA A 58 -11.14 -11.46 -3.88
N LEU A 59 -10.71 -12.06 -4.99
CA LEU A 59 -11.58 -12.63 -6.03
C LEU A 59 -12.53 -13.70 -5.46
N ARG A 60 -12.01 -14.60 -4.60
CA ARG A 60 -12.86 -15.62 -3.96
C ARG A 60 -13.99 -14.99 -3.15
N GLN A 61 -13.71 -13.92 -2.40
CA GLN A 61 -14.74 -13.21 -1.64
C GLN A 61 -15.71 -12.49 -2.58
N ALA A 62 -15.21 -11.80 -3.60
CA ALA A 62 -16.04 -11.14 -4.60
C ALA A 62 -17.03 -12.12 -5.27
N PHE A 63 -16.57 -13.27 -5.75
CA PHE A 63 -17.45 -14.28 -6.34
C PHE A 63 -18.39 -14.97 -5.36
N ALA A 64 -18.09 -14.93 -4.04
CA ALA A 64 -18.95 -15.52 -3.03
C ALA A 64 -20.15 -14.63 -2.65
N GLY A 65 -20.08 -13.31 -2.89
CA GLY A 65 -21.11 -12.38 -2.42
C GLY A 65 -21.34 -11.12 -3.25
N GLY A 66 -20.65 -10.96 -4.38
CA GLY A 66 -20.85 -9.85 -5.32
C GLY A 66 -22.15 -9.99 -6.12
N THR A 67 -22.70 -8.85 -6.53
CA THR A 67 -23.84 -8.84 -7.47
C THR A 67 -23.37 -9.12 -8.89
N ASP A 68 -24.26 -9.58 -9.77
CA ASP A 68 -23.93 -9.82 -11.18
C ASP A 68 -23.33 -8.55 -11.84
N ALA A 69 -23.91 -7.37 -11.57
CA ALA A 69 -23.42 -6.11 -12.10
C ALA A 69 -22.01 -5.74 -11.61
N ASP A 70 -21.69 -6.02 -10.35
CA ASP A 70 -20.35 -5.77 -9.81
C ASP A 70 -19.33 -6.75 -10.40
N LEU A 71 -19.73 -8.02 -10.55
CA LEU A 71 -18.88 -9.07 -11.13
C LEU A 71 -18.63 -8.84 -12.63
N ASP A 72 -19.62 -8.34 -13.37
CA ASP A 72 -19.45 -7.95 -14.77
C ASP A 72 -18.43 -6.82 -14.91
N MET A 73 -18.51 -5.79 -14.06
CA MET A 73 -17.54 -4.69 -14.05
C MET A 73 -16.14 -5.15 -13.64
N LEU A 74 -16.04 -6.07 -12.66
CA LEU A 74 -14.77 -6.68 -12.28
C LEU A 74 -14.17 -7.49 -13.44
N ALA A 75 -14.99 -8.28 -14.13
CA ALA A 75 -14.58 -9.06 -15.30
C ALA A 75 -14.10 -8.16 -16.44
N GLU A 76 -14.78 -7.03 -16.68
CA GLU A 76 -14.34 -6.03 -17.65
C GLU A 76 -12.98 -5.43 -17.26
N ALA A 77 -12.80 -5.04 -15.99
CA ALA A 77 -11.57 -4.41 -15.52
C ALA A 77 -10.37 -5.37 -15.48
N MET A 78 -10.60 -6.65 -15.16
CA MET A 78 -9.59 -7.71 -15.14
C MET A 78 -9.40 -8.39 -16.50
N GLY A 79 -10.28 -8.17 -17.46
CA GLY A 79 -10.23 -8.81 -18.77
C GLY A 79 -9.16 -8.23 -19.69
N GLY A 80 -8.46 -9.12 -20.40
CA GLY A 80 -7.41 -8.77 -21.36
C GLY A 80 -6.00 -9.10 -20.85
N VAL A 81 -5.08 -9.29 -21.79
CA VAL A 81 -3.66 -9.54 -21.51
C VAL A 81 -2.94 -8.20 -21.48
N ALA A 82 -2.11 -7.98 -20.46
CA ALA A 82 -1.20 -6.85 -20.38
C ALA A 82 0.19 -7.31 -20.83
N ASP A 83 0.46 -7.24 -22.13
CA ASP A 83 1.73 -7.67 -22.76
C ASP A 83 2.57 -6.49 -23.27
N THR A 84 2.16 -5.26 -22.98
CA THR A 84 2.93 -4.09 -23.38
C THR A 84 4.13 -3.89 -22.46
N ALA A 85 5.33 -3.77 -23.05
CA ALA A 85 6.55 -3.48 -22.31
C ALA A 85 6.42 -2.22 -21.44
N PRO A 86 7.00 -2.18 -20.21
CA PRO A 86 6.77 -1.09 -19.25
C PRO A 86 7.12 0.31 -19.74
N ASP A 87 8.20 0.47 -20.50
CA ASP A 87 8.65 1.74 -21.07
C ASP A 87 7.67 2.28 -22.13
N THR A 88 7.14 1.37 -22.95
CA THR A 88 6.12 1.64 -23.96
C THR A 88 4.78 1.97 -23.28
N ALA A 89 4.41 1.22 -22.25
CA ALA A 89 3.21 1.46 -21.45
C ALA A 89 3.26 2.86 -20.81
N LEU A 90 4.37 3.21 -20.15
CA LEU A 90 4.55 4.53 -19.54
C LEU A 90 4.37 5.67 -20.57
N THR A 91 4.91 5.51 -21.77
CA THR A 91 4.77 6.50 -22.85
C THR A 91 3.35 6.58 -23.39
N ALA A 92 2.67 5.44 -23.57
CA ALA A 92 1.32 5.38 -24.11
C ALA A 92 0.25 5.86 -23.10
N MET A 93 0.52 5.70 -21.80
CA MET A 93 -0.44 6.03 -20.74
C MET A 93 -0.53 7.53 -20.40
N GLN A 94 0.26 8.40 -21.02
CA GLN A 94 0.29 9.84 -20.75
C GLN A 94 -1.06 10.51 -21.00
N GLY A 95 -1.47 11.45 -20.13
CA GLY A 95 -2.68 12.27 -20.24
C GLY A 95 -3.80 11.96 -19.23
N GLU A 96 -4.99 12.48 -19.51
CA GLU A 96 -6.19 12.31 -18.66
C GLU A 96 -6.82 10.93 -18.82
N TRP A 97 -7.40 10.41 -17.74
CA TRP A 97 -8.08 9.13 -17.67
C TRP A 97 -9.36 9.24 -16.85
N ARG A 98 -10.36 8.43 -17.21
CA ARG A 98 -11.43 8.08 -16.28
C ARG A 98 -10.97 6.87 -15.50
N CYS A 99 -11.03 6.94 -14.19
CA CYS A 99 -10.60 5.84 -13.32
C CYS A 99 -11.71 5.42 -12.37
N ARG A 100 -11.95 4.11 -12.29
CA ARG A 100 -12.94 3.51 -11.40
C ARG A 100 -12.21 2.73 -10.31
N THR A 101 -12.54 3.00 -9.05
CA THR A 101 -12.03 2.18 -7.94
C THR A 101 -12.93 0.96 -7.77
N ILE A 102 -12.34 -0.23 -7.74
CA ILE A 102 -13.00 -1.47 -7.35
C ILE A 102 -12.28 -2.00 -6.12
N LYS A 103 -12.98 -2.10 -4.99
CA LYS A 103 -12.48 -2.67 -3.75
C LYS A 103 -12.93 -4.11 -3.63
N LEU A 104 -12.02 -5.03 -3.33
CA LEU A 104 -12.28 -6.47 -3.27
C LEU A 104 -11.90 -7.03 -1.91
N GLY A 105 -12.83 -7.79 -1.32
CA GLY A 105 -12.66 -8.51 -0.06
C GLY A 105 -12.42 -7.64 1.16
N ASP A 106 -12.10 -8.32 2.28
CA ASP A 106 -12.04 -7.77 3.64
C ASP A 106 -13.44 -7.52 4.21
N ASN A 107 -13.83 -6.26 4.45
CA ASN A 107 -15.12 -5.94 5.08
C ASN A 107 -16.34 -6.26 4.21
N LEU A 108 -16.20 -6.13 2.88
CA LEU A 108 -17.27 -6.37 1.90
C LEU A 108 -16.75 -7.22 0.74
N PRO A 109 -17.58 -8.08 0.13
CA PRO A 109 -17.16 -8.94 -0.99
C PRO A 109 -16.54 -8.15 -2.15
N ILE A 110 -17.23 -7.11 -2.60
CA ILE A 110 -16.84 -6.20 -3.67
C ILE A 110 -17.58 -4.87 -3.52
N ILE A 111 -16.90 -3.77 -3.85
CA ILE A 111 -17.52 -2.45 -4.02
C ILE A 111 -17.00 -1.84 -5.31
N VAL A 112 -17.90 -1.50 -6.23
CA VAL A 112 -17.59 -0.83 -7.49
C VAL A 112 -18.00 0.64 -7.40
N TYR A 113 -17.02 1.55 -7.34
CA TYR A 113 -17.28 3.00 -7.30
C TYR A 113 -17.61 3.56 -8.68
N GLY A 114 -18.04 4.82 -8.77
CA GLY A 114 -18.22 5.52 -10.04
C GLY A 114 -16.90 5.94 -10.71
N ASN A 115 -17.00 6.69 -11.81
CA ASN A 115 -15.83 7.25 -12.50
C ASN A 115 -15.30 8.48 -11.77
N PHE A 116 -13.99 8.48 -11.53
CA PHE A 116 -13.19 9.60 -11.10
C PHE A 116 -12.28 10.09 -12.24
N THR A 117 -11.61 11.21 -12.04
CA THR A 117 -10.61 11.75 -12.95
C THR A 117 -9.24 11.34 -12.43
N CYS A 118 -8.42 10.77 -13.30
CA CYS A 118 -7.02 10.46 -13.03
C CYS A 118 -6.15 11.08 -14.13
N ARG A 119 -4.88 11.31 -13.84
CA ARG A 119 -3.91 11.83 -14.81
C ARG A 119 -2.58 11.12 -14.66
N ILE A 120 -1.93 10.88 -15.79
CA ILE A 120 -0.53 10.45 -15.87
C ILE A 120 0.25 11.53 -16.61
N ASP A 121 1.35 11.99 -16.02
CA ASP A 121 2.23 13.02 -16.58
C ASP A 121 3.70 12.70 -16.26
N GLY A 122 4.48 12.38 -17.29
CA GLY A 122 5.80 11.77 -17.13
C GLY A 122 5.68 10.45 -16.36
N THR A 123 6.36 10.35 -15.24
CA THR A 123 6.24 9.22 -14.30
C THR A 123 5.19 9.45 -13.21
N GLY A 124 4.57 10.62 -13.14
CA GLY A 124 3.58 10.93 -12.11
C GLY A 124 2.22 10.29 -12.41
N PHE A 125 1.58 9.70 -11.40
CA PHE A 125 0.17 9.32 -11.42
C PHE A 125 -0.59 10.05 -10.31
N GLU A 126 -1.79 10.55 -10.62
CA GLU A 126 -2.67 11.17 -9.63
C GLU A 126 -4.14 10.83 -9.89
N LYS A 127 -4.85 10.41 -8.83
CA LYS A 127 -6.31 10.38 -8.78
C LYS A 127 -6.85 11.73 -8.29
N LEU A 128 -7.33 12.53 -9.23
CA LEU A 128 -7.68 13.94 -9.04
C LEU A 128 -9.04 14.18 -8.35
N THR A 129 -9.96 13.21 -8.38
CA THR A 129 -11.31 13.37 -7.79
C THR A 129 -11.71 12.19 -6.89
N GLY A 130 -12.77 12.38 -6.10
CA GLY A 130 -13.22 11.45 -5.06
C GLY A 130 -12.71 11.81 -3.66
N SER A 131 -13.29 11.15 -2.65
CA SER A 131 -12.98 11.36 -1.23
C SER A 131 -11.64 10.76 -0.82
N GLN A 132 -11.29 9.59 -1.35
CA GLN A 132 -9.97 8.99 -1.23
C GLN A 132 -9.24 9.16 -2.57
N ARG A 133 -8.04 9.74 -2.51
CA ARG A 133 -7.16 10.05 -3.64
C ARG A 133 -5.81 9.42 -3.40
N THR A 134 -5.00 9.35 -4.43
CA THR A 134 -3.61 8.88 -4.35
C THR A 134 -2.77 9.64 -5.36
N ARG A 135 -1.54 9.96 -4.99
CA ARG A 135 -0.54 10.61 -5.85
C ARG A 135 0.81 9.95 -5.63
N GLY A 136 1.52 9.67 -6.72
CA GLY A 136 2.82 9.02 -6.65
C GLY A 136 3.51 8.93 -8.00
N THR A 137 4.49 8.05 -8.05
CA THR A 137 5.41 7.87 -9.18
C THR A 137 5.36 6.44 -9.69
N LEU A 138 5.50 6.30 -11.01
CA LEU A 138 5.61 5.06 -11.74
C LEU A 138 7.11 4.74 -11.94
N HIS A 139 7.50 3.53 -11.56
CA HIS A 139 8.86 3.04 -11.51
C HIS A 139 9.01 1.82 -12.41
N LEU A 140 10.10 1.77 -13.17
CA LEU A 140 10.45 0.59 -13.96
C LEU A 140 11.08 -0.46 -13.03
N ASP A 141 10.57 -1.68 -13.09
CA ASP A 141 11.03 -2.81 -12.28
C ASP A 141 11.08 -4.09 -13.12
N GLY A 142 12.14 -4.21 -13.91
CA GLY A 142 12.29 -5.25 -14.93
C GLY A 142 11.17 -5.15 -15.98
N GLU A 143 10.38 -6.22 -16.09
CA GLU A 143 9.22 -6.30 -16.98
C GLU A 143 7.93 -5.76 -16.34
N ARG A 144 8.03 -5.09 -15.18
CA ARG A 144 6.89 -4.51 -14.45
C ARG A 144 6.97 -2.99 -14.42
N LEU A 145 5.81 -2.37 -14.26
CA LEU A 145 5.66 -0.97 -13.91
C LEU A 145 5.04 -0.89 -12.52
N ILE A 146 5.75 -0.31 -11.55
CA ILE A 146 5.33 -0.25 -10.15
C ILE A 146 4.95 1.18 -9.78
N TYR A 147 3.78 1.34 -9.18
CA TYR A 147 3.35 2.60 -8.58
C TYR A 147 3.74 2.65 -7.11
N LEU A 148 4.40 3.73 -6.70
CA LEU A 148 4.64 4.07 -5.30
C LEU A 148 4.04 5.45 -5.01
N GLY A 149 3.17 5.54 -4.03
CA GLY A 149 2.46 6.79 -3.76
C GLY A 149 1.90 6.94 -2.36
N THR A 150 1.40 8.15 -2.14
CA THR A 150 0.68 8.52 -0.92
C THR A 150 -0.80 8.54 -1.23
N GLY A 151 -1.56 7.69 -0.54
CA GLY A 151 -3.00 7.75 -0.51
C GLY A 151 -3.48 8.72 0.58
N PHE A 152 -4.54 9.47 0.30
CA PHE A 152 -5.05 10.47 1.22
C PHE A 152 -6.54 10.78 1.06
N VAL A 153 -7.17 11.21 2.16
CA VAL A 153 -8.51 11.79 2.15
C VAL A 153 -8.46 13.21 1.59
N GLN A 154 -9.42 13.56 0.74
CA GLN A 154 -9.56 14.90 0.15
C GLN A 154 -9.44 15.99 1.23
N GLY A 155 -8.54 16.94 1.00
CA GLY A 155 -8.29 18.07 1.90
C GLY A 155 -7.26 17.78 3.01
N ALA A 156 -6.69 16.58 3.08
CA ALA A 156 -5.48 16.33 3.86
C ALA A 156 -4.24 16.95 3.18
N ASP A 157 -3.28 17.39 3.98
CA ASP A 157 -1.97 17.85 3.51
C ASP A 157 -1.02 16.65 3.42
N ALA A 158 -1.17 15.89 2.33
CA ALA A 158 -0.46 14.64 2.13
C ALA A 158 0.98 14.89 1.62
N PRO A 159 2.02 14.43 2.34
CA PRO A 159 3.39 14.57 1.86
C PRO A 159 3.68 13.58 0.71
N ASP A 160 4.76 13.84 -0.01
CA ASP A 160 5.24 12.92 -1.05
C ASP A 160 5.67 11.58 -0.45
N TYR A 161 5.54 10.51 -1.23
CA TYR A 161 5.89 9.13 -0.83
C TYR A 161 7.27 9.01 -0.17
N ALA A 162 8.27 9.74 -0.71
CA ALA A 162 9.65 9.71 -0.22
C ALA A 162 9.78 10.03 1.28
N VAL A 163 8.87 10.84 1.82
CA VAL A 163 8.85 11.17 3.25
C VAL A 163 8.60 9.93 4.12
N PHE A 164 7.69 9.05 3.71
CA PHE A 164 7.38 7.81 4.44
C PHE A 164 8.46 6.75 4.30
N ARG A 165 9.17 6.74 3.18
CA ARG A 165 10.32 5.86 2.96
C ARG A 165 11.48 6.25 3.88
N ASP A 166 11.76 7.55 3.97
CA ASP A 166 12.89 8.08 4.73
C ASP A 166 12.62 8.10 6.25
N ASP A 167 11.35 8.24 6.67
CA ASP A 167 10.90 8.07 8.05
C ASP A 167 9.66 7.15 8.14
N PRO A 168 9.85 5.81 8.18
CA PRO A 168 8.75 4.85 8.26
C PRO A 168 7.87 4.96 9.51
N ALA A 169 8.36 5.64 10.57
CA ALA A 169 7.59 5.89 11.78
C ALA A 169 6.60 7.05 11.60
N GLN A 170 6.77 7.88 10.56
CA GLN A 170 5.91 9.01 10.28
C GLN A 170 4.51 8.54 9.85
N ARG A 171 3.50 8.92 10.63
CA ARG A 171 2.09 8.68 10.34
C ARG A 171 1.30 10.00 10.49
N PRO A 172 1.43 10.93 9.51
CA PRO A 172 0.66 12.15 9.56
C PRO A 172 -0.82 11.79 9.40
N GLU A 173 -1.66 12.28 10.31
CA GLU A 173 -3.12 12.07 10.26
C GLU A 173 -3.55 10.60 10.03
N ALA A 174 -3.20 9.71 10.97
CA ALA A 174 -3.54 8.28 10.88
C ALA A 174 -5.00 8.03 10.44
N GLY A 175 -5.18 7.17 9.42
CA GLY A 175 -6.48 6.88 8.81
C GLY A 175 -6.94 7.89 7.75
N ARG A 176 -6.21 9.00 7.57
CA ARG A 176 -6.44 9.97 6.48
C ARG A 176 -5.32 10.01 5.47
N ILE A 177 -4.14 9.55 5.81
CA ILE A 177 -2.99 9.41 4.92
C ILE A 177 -2.41 8.01 5.11
N TRP A 178 -2.07 7.34 4.01
CA TRP A 178 -1.54 5.98 3.96
C TRP A 178 -0.59 5.81 2.78
N ILE A 179 0.09 4.66 2.73
CA ILE A 179 1.05 4.33 1.67
C ILE A 179 0.41 3.37 0.68
N ASP A 180 0.52 3.70 -0.61
CA ASP A 180 0.06 2.87 -1.71
C ASP A 180 1.26 2.32 -2.49
N ILE A 181 1.26 1.01 -2.69
CA ILE A 181 2.09 0.30 -3.66
C ILE A 181 1.18 -0.50 -4.58
N ALA A 182 1.49 -0.53 -5.88
CA ALA A 182 0.72 -1.28 -6.85
C ALA A 182 1.52 -1.68 -8.08
N GLU A 183 1.05 -2.72 -8.77
CA GLU A 183 1.48 -3.06 -10.12
C GLU A 183 0.59 -2.36 -11.14
N VAL A 184 1.19 -1.83 -12.21
CA VAL A 184 0.50 -1.10 -13.28
C VAL A 184 0.58 -1.90 -14.57
N GLU A 185 -0.57 -2.12 -15.17
CA GLU A 185 -0.71 -2.92 -16.38
C GLU A 185 -1.47 -2.12 -17.44
N MET A 186 -0.87 -1.93 -18.61
CA MET A 186 -1.58 -1.43 -19.78
C MET A 186 -2.10 -2.61 -20.59
N VAL A 187 -3.42 -2.65 -20.80
CA VAL A 187 -4.09 -3.71 -21.57
C VAL A 187 -4.25 -3.28 -23.03
N THR A 188 -4.68 -2.04 -23.25
CA THR A 188 -4.72 -1.38 -24.55
C THR A 188 -4.40 0.12 -24.36
N PRO A 189 -4.16 0.89 -25.43
CA PRO A 189 -3.96 2.34 -25.31
C PRO A 189 -5.09 3.09 -24.60
N ASP A 190 -6.31 2.54 -24.59
CA ASP A 190 -7.50 3.12 -23.97
C ASP A 190 -7.95 2.38 -22.70
N ARG A 191 -7.26 1.31 -22.29
CA ARG A 191 -7.58 0.51 -21.10
C ARG A 191 -6.32 0.11 -20.34
N ALA A 192 -6.25 0.49 -19.07
CA ALA A 192 -5.19 0.09 -18.17
C ALA A 192 -5.75 -0.21 -16.78
N ARG A 193 -4.92 -0.77 -15.91
CA ARG A 193 -5.27 -1.00 -14.52
C ARG A 193 -4.09 -0.82 -13.58
N ILE A 194 -4.41 -0.45 -12.35
CA ILE A 194 -3.45 -0.37 -11.25
C ILE A 194 -3.95 -1.29 -10.13
N LEU A 195 -3.10 -2.22 -9.73
CA LEU A 195 -3.38 -3.38 -8.90
C LEU A 195 -2.72 -3.21 -7.53
N PHE A 196 -3.52 -2.87 -6.51
CA PHE A 196 -3.05 -2.57 -5.16
C PHE A 196 -3.26 -3.79 -4.25
N PRO A 197 -2.21 -4.56 -3.92
CA PRO A 197 -2.32 -5.66 -2.98
C PRO A 197 -2.38 -5.15 -1.54
N ASP A 198 -3.31 -5.68 -0.73
CA ASP A 198 -3.40 -5.39 0.72
C ASP A 198 -3.37 -3.90 1.09
N PRO A 199 -4.19 -3.04 0.46
CA PRO A 199 -4.20 -1.61 0.75
C PRO A 199 -4.58 -1.36 2.22
N GLU A 200 -4.03 -0.30 2.83
CA GLU A 200 -4.27 -0.01 4.25
C GLU A 200 -5.76 0.24 4.57
N LEU A 201 -6.56 0.68 3.59
CA LEU A 201 -7.96 1.07 3.80
C LEU A 201 -8.98 0.10 3.21
N GLU A 202 -9.68 -0.59 4.11
CA GLU A 202 -11.03 -1.18 3.93
C GLU A 202 -11.18 -2.08 2.69
N SER A 203 -10.18 -2.92 2.41
CA SER A 203 -10.20 -3.89 1.30
C SER A 203 -9.00 -4.83 1.38
N GLY A 204 -9.14 -6.06 0.88
CA GLY A 204 -8.01 -6.98 0.73
C GLY A 204 -7.21 -6.77 -0.57
N PHE A 205 -7.84 -6.10 -1.55
CA PHE A 205 -7.24 -5.73 -2.83
C PHE A 205 -8.00 -4.57 -3.45
N ASN A 206 -7.29 -3.57 -3.99
CA ASN A 206 -7.90 -2.50 -4.78
C ASN A 206 -7.46 -2.57 -6.23
N LEU A 207 -8.38 -2.18 -7.11
CA LEU A 207 -8.14 -1.98 -8.53
C LEU A 207 -8.52 -0.54 -8.87
N LEU A 208 -7.64 0.18 -9.57
CA LEU A 208 -8.07 1.32 -10.38
C LEU A 208 -8.16 0.86 -11.81
N TYR A 209 -9.36 0.82 -12.36
CA TYR A 209 -9.61 0.54 -13.77
C TYR A 209 -9.62 1.86 -14.55
N LEU A 210 -8.67 2.02 -15.48
CA LEU A 210 -8.45 3.24 -16.25
C LEU A 210 -9.02 3.07 -17.66
N THR A 211 -9.81 4.04 -18.11
CA THR A 211 -10.45 4.07 -19.43
C THR A 211 -10.34 5.46 -20.09
N ARG A 212 -10.30 5.49 -21.42
CA ARG A 212 -10.34 6.70 -22.27
C ARG A 212 -11.48 6.62 -23.29
#